data_AF-A0A2W6CYH3-F1
#
_entry.id   AF-A0A2W6CYH3-F1
#
_cell.length_a   1.000
_cell.length_b   1.000
_cell.length_c   1.000
_cell.angle_alpha   90.00
_cell.angle_beta   90.00
_cell.angle_gamma   90.00
#
_symmetry.space_group_name_H-M   'P 1'
#
loop_
_entity.id
_entity.type
_entity.pdbx_description
1 polymer ?
#
loop_
_entity_poly.entity_id
_entity_poly.type
_entity_poly.pdbx_seq_one_letter_code
_entity_poly.pdbx_strand_id
1 'polypeptide(L)' 'MLNRDTLARIAADELGGVSLDEALRIVLFQRETVSAIARLEADPEALAEYQREAAQWAELDAAVRE' A
#
# COMPACT_ATOMS: atom_id res chain seq x y z
N MET A 1 13.41 -9.93 12.10
CA MET A 1 12.79 -11.07 11.39
C MET A 1 11.42 -11.28 12.01
N LEU A 2 10.34 -11.22 11.23
CA LEU A 2 9.00 -11.52 11.74
C LEU A 2 8.99 -13.00 12.16
N ASN A 3 8.71 -13.29 13.43
CA ASN A 3 8.52 -14.68 13.87
C ASN A 3 7.03 -15.05 13.80
N ARG A 4 6.73 -16.34 13.78
CA ARG A 4 5.36 -16.88 13.67
C ARG A 4 4.41 -16.32 14.73
N ASP A 5 4.88 -16.15 15.96
CA ASP A 5 4.06 -15.66 17.07
C ASP A 5 3.67 -14.19 16.90
N THR A 6 4.59 -13.39 16.34
CA THR A 6 4.32 -11.99 15.99
C THR A 6 3.27 -11.91 14.90
N LEU A 7 3.39 -12.77 13.87
CA LEU A 7 2.40 -12.83 12.79
C LEU A 7 1.03 -13.29 13.30
N ALA A 8 0.98 -14.24 14.24
CA ALA A 8 -0.27 -14.68 14.87
C ALA A 8 -0.94 -13.56 15.68
N ARG A 9 -0.15 -12.79 16.42
CA ARG A 9 -0.64 -11.61 17.15
C ARG A 9 -1.22 -10.56 16.18
N ILE A 10 -0.49 -10.24 15.10
CA ILE A 10 -0.97 -9.29 14.07
C ILE A 10 -2.28 -9.78 13.45
N ALA A 11 -2.35 -11.07 13.09
CA ALA A 11 -3.54 -11.66 12.50
C ALA A 11 -4.76 -11.55 13.42
N ALA A 12 -4.58 -11.82 14.72
CA ALA A 12 -5.65 -11.78 15.72
C ALA A 12 -6.06 -10.35 16.09
N ASP A 13 -5.10 -9.49 16.39
CA ASP A 13 -5.34 -8.22 17.09
C ASP A 13 -5.46 -7.02 16.13
N GLU A 14 -4.71 -7.04 15.02
CA GLU A 14 -4.54 -5.87 14.15
C GLU A 14 -5.33 -6.01 12.84
N LEU A 15 -5.46 -7.24 12.33
CA LEU A 15 -6.09 -7.53 11.04
C LEU A 15 -7.49 -8.15 11.17
N GLY A 16 -8.08 -8.17 12.36
CA GLY A 16 -9.46 -8.60 12.56
C GLY A 16 -9.69 -10.11 12.51
N GLY A 17 -8.70 -10.91 12.93
CA GLY A 17 -8.83 -12.36 13.05
C GLY A 17 -8.65 -13.13 11.74
N VAL A 18 -7.87 -12.60 10.80
CA VAL A 18 -7.57 -13.29 9.54
C VAL A 18 -6.65 -14.50 9.72
N SER A 19 -6.52 -15.33 8.69
CA SER A 19 -5.57 -16.44 8.68
C SER A 19 -4.10 -15.95 8.69
N LEU A 20 -3.17 -16.81 9.11
CA LEU A 20 -1.74 -16.48 9.07
C LEU A 20 -1.23 -16.21 7.65
N ASP A 21 -1.74 -16.92 6.65
CA ASP A 21 -1.35 -16.72 5.24
C ASP A 21 -1.86 -15.38 4.70
N GLU A 22 -3.08 -14.99 5.07
CA GLU A 22 -3.65 -13.67 4.78
C GLU A 22 -2.84 -12.57 5.45
N ALA A 23 -2.56 -12.72 6.76
CA ALA A 23 -1.73 -11.79 7.50
C ALA A 23 -0.33 -11.65 6.87
N LEU A 24 0.29 -12.76 6.47
CA LEU A 24 1.61 -12.74 5.84
C LEU A 24 1.58 -11.99 4.52
N ARG A 25 0.59 -12.26 3.67
CA ARG A 25 0.43 -11.56 2.39
C ARG A 25 0.21 -10.07 2.59
N ILE A 26 -0.62 -9.66 3.56
CA ILE A 26 -0.86 -8.25 3.88
C ILE A 26 0.44 -7.57 4.32
N VAL A 27 1.19 -8.19 5.24
CA VAL A 27 2.45 -7.62 5.76
C VAL A 27 3.51 -7.50 4.67
N LEU A 28 3.63 -8.52 3.80
CA LEU A 28 4.53 -8.46 2.66
C LEU A 28 4.15 -7.36 1.68
N PHE A 29 2.85 -7.24 1.37
CA PHE A 29 2.36 -6.15 0.52
C PHE A 29 2.70 -4.79 1.12
N GLN A 30 2.40 -4.55 2.40
CA GLN A 30 2.73 -3.30 3.09
C GLN A 30 4.23 -2.97 3.03
N ARG A 31 5.10 -3.97 3.25
CA ARG A 31 6.55 -3.80 3.12
C ARG A 31 6.95 -3.33 1.72
N GLU A 32 6.43 -3.99 0.69
CA GLU A 32 6.74 -3.63 -0.70
C GLU A 32 6.19 -2.26 -1.07
N THR A 33 5.00 -1.89 -0.57
CA THR A 33 4.43 -0.55 -0.73
C THR A 33 5.32 0.52 -0.12
N VAL A 34 5.79 0.34 1.12
CA VAL A 34 6.70 1.30 1.77
C VAL A 34 8.00 1.44 0.97
N SER A 35 8.55 0.33 0.48
CA SER A 35 9.74 0.33 -0.39
C SER A 35 9.50 1.04 -1.73
N ALA A 36 8.33 0.86 -2.34
CA ALA A 36 7.97 1.52 -3.59
C ALA A 36 7.81 3.03 -3.40
N ILE A 37 7.13 3.46 -2.32
CA ILE A 37 6.98 4.89 -1.98
C ILE A 37 8.35 5.52 -1.76
N ALA A 38 9.22 4.91 -0.95
CA ALA A 38 10.55 5.47 -0.69
C ALA A 38 11.39 5.61 -1.97
N ARG A 39 11.27 4.68 -2.93
CA ARG A 39 11.94 4.78 -4.23
C ARG A 39 11.37 5.90 -5.09
N LEU A 40 10.05 6.10 -5.08
CA LEU A 40 9.38 7.18 -5.81
C LEU A 40 9.75 8.55 -5.22
N GLU A 41 9.75 8.69 -3.90
CA GLU A 41 10.12 9.94 -3.21
C GLU A 41 11.59 10.33 -3.42
N ALA A 42 12.46 9.35 -3.64
CA ALA A 42 13.87 9.59 -3.94
C ALA A 42 14.13 10.07 -5.38
N ASP A 43 13.13 10.03 -6.26
CA ASP A 43 13.21 10.46 -7.66
C ASP A 43 12.18 11.58 -7.93
N PRO A 44 12.59 12.86 -7.85
CA PRO A 44 11.68 14.00 -8.03
C PRO A 44 11.00 14.06 -9.41
N GLU A 45 11.66 13.58 -10.48
CA GLU A 45 11.09 13.60 -11.82
C GLU A 45 9.97 12.56 -11.94
N ALA A 46 10.23 11.33 -11.47
CA ALA A 46 9.23 10.26 -11.43
C ALA A 46 8.06 10.62 -10.51
N LEU A 47 8.33 11.24 -9.35
CA LEU A 47 7.28 11.71 -8.45
C LEU A 47 6.40 12.79 -9.10
N ALA A 48 7.01 13.75 -9.80
CA ALA A 48 6.26 14.79 -10.50
C ALA A 48 5.42 14.22 -11.65
N GLU A 49 5.90 13.21 -12.36
CA GLU A 49 5.13 12.48 -13.37
C GLU A 49 3.94 11.75 -12.76
N TYR A 50 4.17 10.95 -11.71
CA TYR A 50 3.11 10.26 -10.97
C TYR A 50 2.01 11.22 -10.49
N GLN A 51 2.38 12.36 -9.92
CA GLN A 51 1.42 13.36 -9.43
C GLN A 51 0.59 13.99 -10.55
N ARG A 52 1.21 14.27 -11.72
CA ARG A 52 0.48 14.80 -12.89
C ARG A 52 -0.52 13.78 -13.40
N GLU A 53 -0.12 12.51 -13.54
CA GLU A 53 -1.04 11.45 -13.95
C GLU A 53 -2.19 11.32 -12.95
N ALA A 54 -1.89 11.22 -11.66
CA ALA A 54 -2.90 11.10 -10.60
C ALA A 54 -3.91 12.25 -10.62
N ALA A 55 -3.46 13.49 -10.87
CA ALA A 55 -4.36 14.64 -11.02
C ALA A 55 -5.30 14.49 -12.23
N GLN A 56 -4.81 14.00 -13.38
CA GLN A 56 -5.65 13.78 -14.57
C GLN A 56 -6.74 12.73 -14.30
N TRP A 57 -6.40 11.63 -13.60
CA TRP A 57 -7.38 10.62 -13.22
C TRP A 57 -8.45 11.18 -12.28
N ALA A 58 -8.05 11.99 -11.29
CA ALA A 58 -8.99 12.61 -10.36
C ALA A 58 -9.97 13.58 -11.06
N GLU A 59 -9.51 14.31 -12.09
CA GLU A 59 -10.36 15.18 -12.90
C GLU A 59 -11.37 14.37 -13.74
N LEU A 60 -10.96 13.22 -14.29
CA LEU A 60 -11.84 12.34 -15.06
C LEU A 60 -12.95 11.75 -14.19
N ASP A 61 -12.65 11.32 -12.97
CA ASP A 61 -13.64 10.76 -12.04
C ASP A 61 -14.71 11.80 -11.63
N ALA A 62 -14.35 13.08 -11.56
CA ALA A 62 -15.28 14.15 -11.20
C ALA A 62 -16.24 14.57 -12.34
N ALA A 63 -15.97 14.16 -13.59
CA ALA A 63 -16.71 14.61 -14.77
C ALA A 63 -18.03 13.85 -15.03
N VAL A 64 -18.35 12.83 -14.24
CA VAL A 64 -19.62 12.09 -14.36
C VAL A 64 -20.75 12.92 -13.70
N ARG A 65 -21.46 13.72 -14.49
CA ARG A 65 -22.77 14.29 -14.13
C ARG A 65 -23.86 13.47 -14.84
N GLU A 66 -24.85 13.02 -14.06
CA GLU A 66 -26.08 12.37 -14.55
C GLU A 66 -26.86 13.25 -15.55
#